data_AF-A0A8J2B9H7-F1
#
_entry.id   AF-A0A8J2B9H7-F1
#
_cell.length_a   1.000
_cell.length_b   1.000
_cell.length_c   1.000
_cell.angle_alpha   90.00
_cell.angle_beta   90.00
_cell.angle_gamma   90.00
#
_symmetry.space_group_name_H-M   'P 1'
#
loop_
_entity.id
_entity.type
_entity.pdbx_description
1 polymer ?
#
loop_
_entity_poly.entity_id
_entity_poly.type
_entity_poly.pdbx_seq_one_letter_code
_entity_poly.pdbx_strand_id
1 'polypeptide(L)'
;MDAASTELWIGVGVATAVVAVVVGYLLFFHDKAGTAPLPGKLLQSGTFQLPLVNFDDESLVEERQRDFMRTCAAQKDLHFLVLKRTIEYGKNEGKVLKTELKLLELKDTSSFAACMTSLREADFFQTEGAKLFQESGVYSLVSATTPFDFSMKFGVIPMFHDPKYVILYHEDTKQFQILWGAWINDKAEPVPANKRWPFFVWYVSQPLGMKPPAEISFSYGAIRNTKDSVMKNIEVVCAEMF
;
A
#
# COMPACT_ATOMS: atom_id res chain seq x y z
N MET A 1 44.51 -30.53 36.75
CA MET A 1 44.25 -29.97 35.41
C MET A 1 45.55 -29.34 34.95
N ASP A 2 46.17 -29.90 33.92
CA ASP A 2 47.47 -29.46 33.43
C ASP A 2 47.35 -28.13 32.70
N ALA A 3 48.34 -27.25 32.85
CA ALA A 3 48.35 -25.91 32.26
C ALA A 3 48.08 -25.93 30.73
N ALA A 4 48.54 -26.96 30.04
CA ALA A 4 48.29 -27.17 28.60
C ALA A 4 46.81 -27.38 28.25
N SER A 5 46.02 -27.99 29.15
CA SER A 5 44.57 -28.14 28.95
C SER A 5 43.85 -26.81 29.07
N THR A 6 44.25 -25.97 30.03
CA THR A 6 43.66 -24.65 30.27
C THR A 6 43.91 -23.70 29.10
N GLU A 7 45.11 -23.70 28.52
CA GLU A 7 45.43 -22.88 27.34
C GLU A 7 44.63 -23.30 26.10
N LEU A 8 44.41 -24.60 25.91
CA LEU A 8 43.58 -25.12 24.81
C LEU A 8 42.12 -24.67 24.95
N TRP A 9 41.54 -24.73 26.15
CA TRP A 9 40.16 -24.28 26.40
C TRP A 9 39.99 -22.77 26.24
N ILE A 10 41.00 -21.99 26.63
CA ILE A 10 41.00 -20.53 26.40
C ILE A 10 41.07 -20.23 24.90
N GLY A 11 41.92 -20.91 24.14
CA GLY A 11 42.02 -20.74 22.68
C GLY A 11 40.71 -21.08 21.96
N VAL A 12 40.06 -22.17 22.33
CA VAL A 12 38.75 -22.57 21.76
C VAL A 12 37.65 -21.59 22.13
N GLY A 13 37.62 -21.10 23.37
CA GLY A 13 36.67 -20.08 23.84
C GLY A 13 36.80 -18.75 23.10
N VAL A 14 38.03 -18.29 22.86
CA VAL A 14 38.29 -17.06 22.09
C VAL A 14 37.91 -17.24 20.63
N ALA A 15 38.26 -18.37 20.01
CA ALA A 15 37.92 -18.65 18.62
C ALA A 15 36.39 -18.68 18.40
N THR A 16 35.65 -19.34 19.30
CA THR A 16 34.19 -19.40 19.22
C THR A 16 33.52 -18.03 19.44
N ALA A 17 34.03 -17.22 20.37
CA ALA A 17 33.54 -15.85 20.56
C ALA A 17 33.76 -14.97 19.33
N VAL A 18 34.94 -15.06 18.69
CA VAL A 18 35.22 -14.31 17.46
C VAL A 18 34.31 -14.74 16.32
N VAL A 19 34.10 -16.06 16.13
CA VAL A 19 33.17 -16.57 15.11
C VAL A 19 31.74 -16.09 15.37
N ALA A 20 31.26 -16.13 16.62
CA ALA A 20 29.93 -15.64 16.97
C ALA A 20 29.76 -14.14 16.71
N VAL A 21 30.77 -13.32 17.00
CA VAL A 21 30.75 -11.87 16.71
C VAL A 21 30.75 -11.61 15.20
N VAL A 22 31.59 -12.31 14.44
CA VAL A 22 31.66 -12.16 12.98
C VAL A 22 30.35 -12.59 12.33
N VAL A 23 29.79 -13.74 12.74
CA VAL A 23 28.49 -14.22 12.24
C VAL A 23 27.37 -13.27 12.65
N GLY A 24 27.33 -12.80 13.89
CA GLY A 24 26.34 -11.83 14.35
C GLY A 24 26.42 -10.50 13.59
N TYR A 25 27.64 -10.01 13.31
CA TYR A 25 27.86 -8.82 12.50
C TYR A 25 27.40 -9.03 11.06
N LEU A 26 27.78 -10.16 10.44
CA LEU A 26 27.34 -10.49 9.08
C LEU A 26 25.82 -10.63 8.99
N LEU A 27 25.16 -11.26 9.98
CA LEU A 27 23.71 -11.35 10.04
C LEU A 27 23.05 -9.97 10.21
N PHE A 28 23.57 -9.12 11.10
CA PHE A 28 23.07 -7.75 11.30
C PHE A 28 23.20 -6.89 10.03
N PHE A 29 24.32 -7.01 9.31
CA PHE A 29 24.53 -6.29 8.06
C PHE A 29 23.75 -6.89 6.89
N HIS A 30 23.55 -8.21 6.86
CA HIS A 30 22.69 -8.86 5.88
C HIS A 30 21.22 -8.45 6.06
N ASP A 31 20.77 -8.32 7.30
CA ASP A 31 19.41 -7.86 7.62
C ASP A 31 19.21 -6.38 7.23
N LYS A 32 20.26 -5.55 7.38
CA LYS A 32 20.24 -4.15 6.93
C LYS A 32 20.56 -3.93 5.45
N ALA A 33 21.11 -4.90 4.73
CA ALA A 33 21.40 -4.79 3.30
C ALA A 33 20.14 -4.65 2.43
N GLY A 34 18.96 -5.00 2.97
CA GLY A 34 17.67 -4.77 2.32
C GLY A 34 17.17 -3.32 2.37
N THR A 35 17.73 -2.48 3.25
CA THR A 35 17.24 -1.11 3.51
C THR A 35 18.28 -0.05 3.18
N ALA A 36 18.77 -0.04 1.94
CA ALA A 36 19.46 1.16 1.44
C ALA A 36 18.46 2.33 1.43
N PRO A 37 18.78 3.48 2.05
CA PRO A 37 17.89 4.63 2.03
C PRO A 37 17.64 5.08 0.59
N LEU A 38 16.40 5.48 0.29
CA LEU A 38 16.06 6.09 -0.99
C LEU A 38 17.11 7.18 -1.31
N PRO A 39 17.59 7.28 -2.56
CA PRO A 39 18.57 8.30 -2.95
C PRO A 39 18.02 9.74 -2.88
N GLY A 40 16.82 9.94 -2.31
CA GLY A 40 16.21 11.23 -2.02
C GLY A 40 15.31 11.24 -0.80
N LYS A 41 14.70 12.39 -0.54
CA LYS A 41 13.64 12.53 0.46
C LYS A 41 12.31 12.60 -0.28
N LEU A 42 11.35 11.78 0.16
CA LEU A 42 9.96 11.96 -0.22
C LEU A 42 9.48 13.25 0.45
N LEU A 43 9.25 14.29 -0.35
CA LEU A 43 8.65 15.53 0.13
C LEU A 43 7.14 15.38 -0.01
N GLN A 44 6.43 15.37 1.12
CA GLN A 44 4.98 15.44 1.15
C GLN A 44 4.56 16.81 0.61
N SER A 45 4.06 16.88 -0.61
CA SER A 45 3.64 18.12 -1.29
C SER A 45 2.15 18.17 -1.58
N GLY A 46 1.39 17.15 -1.16
CA GLY A 46 -0.01 17.01 -1.48
C GLY A 46 -0.89 16.98 -0.25
N THR A 47 -1.97 17.74 -0.30
CA THR A 47 -3.19 17.49 0.45
C THR A 47 -4.23 17.07 -0.57
N PHE A 48 -5.00 16.02 -0.29
CA PHE A 48 -6.29 15.89 -0.95
C PHE A 48 -7.12 17.06 -0.42
N GLN A 49 -7.04 18.21 -1.07
CA GLN A 49 -8.13 19.15 -1.05
C GLN A 49 -9.22 18.45 -1.84
N LEU A 50 -10.00 17.65 -1.13
CA LEU A 50 -11.31 17.28 -1.59
C LEU A 50 -12.02 18.60 -1.90
N PRO A 51 -12.40 18.90 -3.15
CA PRO A 51 -13.72 19.47 -3.29
C PRO A 51 -14.62 18.39 -2.68
N LEU A 52 -14.98 18.55 -1.41
CA LEU A 52 -16.01 17.73 -0.78
C LEU A 52 -17.10 17.64 -1.84
N VAL A 53 -17.33 16.44 -2.38
CA VAL A 53 -18.42 16.25 -3.33
C VAL A 53 -19.63 16.71 -2.56
N ASN A 54 -20.14 17.88 -2.92
CA ASN A 54 -21.39 18.32 -2.37
C ASN A 54 -22.39 17.31 -2.93
N PHE A 55 -22.82 16.35 -2.10
CA PHE A 55 -23.76 15.33 -2.54
C PHE A 55 -25.12 15.94 -2.91
N ASP A 56 -25.33 17.22 -2.57
CA ASP A 56 -26.47 18.02 -3.01
C ASP A 56 -26.29 18.57 -4.45
N ASP A 57 -25.10 18.47 -5.04
CA ASP A 57 -24.81 18.81 -6.43
C ASP A 57 -24.80 17.54 -7.29
N GLU A 58 -25.95 17.23 -7.89
CA GLU A 58 -26.14 16.08 -8.77
C GLU A 58 -25.16 16.07 -9.96
N SER A 59 -24.83 17.24 -10.51
CA SER A 59 -23.96 17.34 -11.68
C SER A 59 -22.52 16.91 -11.35
N LEU A 60 -22.03 17.30 -10.18
CA LEU A 60 -20.71 16.92 -9.68
C LEU A 60 -20.67 15.41 -9.34
N VAL A 61 -21.73 14.88 -8.75
CA VAL A 61 -21.84 13.45 -8.45
C VAL A 61 -21.77 12.61 -9.74
N GLU A 62 -22.50 13.01 -10.78
CA GLU A 62 -22.47 12.34 -12.08
C GLU A 62 -21.09 12.41 -12.75
N GLU A 63 -20.40 13.55 -12.68
CA GLU A 63 -19.03 13.70 -13.17
C GLU A 63 -18.09 12.70 -12.48
N ARG A 64 -18.13 12.63 -11.14
CA ARG A 64 -17.28 11.73 -10.36
C ARG A 64 -17.57 10.26 -10.61
N GLN A 65 -18.84 9.88 -10.76
CA GLN A 65 -19.20 8.51 -11.14
C GLN A 65 -18.63 8.18 -12.52
N ARG A 66 -18.71 9.10 -13.48
CA ARG A 66 -18.19 8.91 -14.85
C ARG A 66 -16.67 8.73 -14.86
N ASP A 67 -15.94 9.52 -14.07
CA ASP A 67 -14.49 9.39 -13.97
C ASP A 67 -14.07 8.10 -13.27
N PHE A 68 -14.76 7.73 -12.19
CA PHE A 68 -14.55 6.43 -11.57
C PHE A 68 -14.79 5.28 -12.56
N MET A 69 -15.83 5.37 -13.39
CA MET A 69 -16.11 4.37 -14.43
C MET A 69 -15.01 4.28 -15.48
N ARG A 70 -14.39 5.40 -15.87
CA ARG A 70 -13.23 5.40 -16.77
C ARG A 70 -12.06 4.63 -16.15
N THR A 71 -11.80 4.83 -14.86
CA THR A 71 -10.75 4.10 -14.13
C THR A 71 -11.07 2.61 -14.02
N CYS A 72 -12.33 2.25 -13.70
CA CYS A 72 -12.76 0.86 -13.66
C CYS A 72 -12.63 0.17 -15.03
N ALA A 73 -13.03 0.85 -16.12
CA ALA A 73 -12.96 0.31 -17.47
C ALA A 73 -11.52 0.10 -17.97
N ALA A 74 -10.56 0.87 -17.45
CA ALA A 74 -9.14 0.64 -17.72
C ALA A 74 -8.66 -0.72 -17.14
N GLN A 75 -9.38 -1.28 -16.14
CA GLN A 75 -9.28 -2.59 -15.47
C GLN A 75 -7.91 -3.03 -14.94
N LYS A 76 -6.83 -2.40 -15.38
CA LYS A 76 -5.46 -2.71 -14.96
C LYS A 76 -5.09 -1.95 -13.70
N ASP A 77 -5.74 -0.82 -13.43
CA ASP A 77 -5.20 0.19 -12.51
C ASP A 77 -6.01 0.38 -11.23
N LEU A 78 -7.10 -0.36 -11.04
CA LEU A 78 -7.92 -0.33 -9.84
C LEU A 78 -8.24 -1.73 -9.33
N HIS A 79 -7.98 -1.97 -8.05
CA HIS A 79 -8.28 -3.21 -7.35
C HIS A 79 -9.17 -2.96 -6.14
N PHE A 80 -10.00 -3.94 -5.80
CA PHE A 80 -10.82 -3.94 -4.59
C PHE A 80 -10.34 -5.06 -3.67
N LEU A 81 -9.92 -4.71 -2.46
CA LEU A 81 -9.50 -5.68 -1.45
C LEU A 81 -10.41 -5.62 -0.24
N VAL A 82 -10.76 -6.79 0.30
CA VAL A 82 -11.36 -6.91 1.63
C VAL A 82 -10.29 -7.36 2.60
N LEU A 83 -10.12 -6.58 3.66
CA LEU A 83 -9.27 -6.88 4.79
C LEU A 83 -10.14 -7.38 5.94
N LYS A 84 -9.89 -8.60 6.37
CA LYS A 84 -10.53 -9.21 7.54
C LYS A 84 -9.47 -9.48 8.60
N ARG A 85 -9.68 -8.92 9.80
CA ARG A 85 -8.83 -9.17 10.96
C ARG A 85 -9.60 -9.95 12.00
N THR A 86 -9.03 -11.05 12.47
CA THR A 86 -9.49 -11.75 13.67
C THR A 86 -8.79 -11.11 14.86
N ILE A 87 -9.55 -10.39 15.69
CA ILE A 87 -9.02 -9.66 16.84
C ILE A 87 -9.47 -10.38 18.12
N GLU A 88 -8.51 -10.74 18.97
CA GLU A 88 -8.77 -11.22 20.33
C GLU A 88 -8.68 -10.05 21.30
N TYR A 89 -9.78 -9.78 22.01
CA TYR A 89 -9.84 -8.71 22.98
C TYR A 89 -9.39 -9.22 24.34
N GLY A 90 -8.21 -8.76 24.78
CA GLY A 90 -7.73 -8.94 26.14
C GLY A 90 -8.33 -7.92 27.10
N LYS A 91 -7.84 -7.89 28.35
CA LYS A 91 -8.37 -7.00 29.39
C LYS A 91 -8.29 -5.50 29.06
N ASN A 92 -7.34 -5.08 28.23
CA ASN A 92 -7.13 -3.65 27.90
C ASN A 92 -6.84 -3.36 26.42
N GLU A 93 -6.55 -4.37 25.57
CA GLU A 93 -6.18 -4.15 24.17
C GLU A 93 -6.66 -5.30 23.27
N GLY A 94 -7.00 -4.97 22.03
CA GLY A 94 -7.27 -5.94 20.98
C GLY A 94 -5.98 -6.37 20.30
N LYS A 95 -5.69 -7.67 20.30
CA LYS A 95 -4.56 -8.25 19.57
C LYS A 95 -5.06 -8.86 18.27
N VAL A 96 -4.50 -8.42 17.13
CA VAL A 96 -4.75 -9.06 15.84
C VAL A 96 -4.10 -10.44 15.84
N LEU A 97 -4.91 -11.49 15.73
CA LEU A 97 -4.47 -12.87 15.67
C LEU A 97 -4.23 -13.35 14.24
N LYS A 98 -5.04 -12.86 13.30
CA LYS A 98 -5.01 -13.26 11.90
C LYS A 98 -5.45 -12.11 11.02
N THR A 99 -4.73 -11.91 9.92
CA THR A 99 -5.11 -11.01 8.84
C THR A 99 -5.40 -11.85 7.59
N GLU A 100 -6.54 -11.62 6.97
CA GLU A 100 -6.94 -12.21 5.70
C GLU A 100 -7.23 -11.09 4.70
N LEU A 101 -6.65 -11.21 3.50
CA LEU A 101 -6.89 -10.30 2.39
C LEU A 101 -7.54 -11.07 1.26
N LYS A 102 -8.56 -10.47 0.65
CA LYS A 102 -9.25 -11.04 -0.51
C LYS A 102 -9.45 -10.01 -1.60
N LEU A 103 -8.92 -10.29 -2.79
CA LEU A 103 -9.22 -9.52 -4.00
C LEU A 103 -10.64 -9.80 -4.49
N LEU A 104 -11.33 -8.71 -4.81
CA LEU A 104 -12.61 -8.71 -5.46
C LEU A 104 -12.42 -8.34 -6.93
N GLU A 105 -12.91 -9.19 -7.80
CA GLU A 105 -12.96 -8.93 -9.23
C GLU A 105 -14.33 -8.34 -9.58
N LEU A 106 -14.33 -7.17 -10.22
CA LEU A 106 -15.55 -6.58 -10.77
C LEU A 106 -15.93 -7.34 -12.05
N LYS A 107 -17.08 -8.01 -12.05
CA LYS A 107 -17.57 -8.79 -13.18
C LYS A 107 -18.14 -7.91 -14.30
N ASP A 108 -18.80 -6.81 -13.94
CA ASP A 108 -19.38 -5.86 -14.89
C ASP A 108 -18.99 -4.42 -14.53
N THR A 109 -18.37 -3.74 -15.50
CA THR A 109 -17.96 -2.33 -15.41
C THR A 109 -18.58 -1.48 -16.51
N SER A 110 -19.74 -1.88 -17.04
CA SER A 110 -20.45 -1.18 -18.12
C SER A 110 -21.12 0.12 -17.65
N SER A 111 -21.51 0.19 -16.37
CA SER A 111 -22.12 1.36 -15.74
C SER A 111 -21.83 1.40 -14.24
N PHE A 112 -22.03 2.57 -13.61
CA PHE A 112 -21.85 2.69 -12.16
C PHE A 112 -22.77 1.74 -11.40
N ALA A 113 -24.04 1.63 -11.83
CA ALA A 113 -24.99 0.69 -11.25
C ALA A 113 -24.52 -0.78 -11.39
N ALA A 114 -23.95 -1.16 -12.53
CA ALA A 114 -23.42 -2.51 -12.74
C ALA A 114 -22.18 -2.81 -11.87
N CYS A 115 -21.27 -1.84 -11.72
CA CYS A 115 -20.16 -1.93 -10.78
C CYS A 115 -20.67 -2.15 -9.34
N MET A 116 -21.65 -1.35 -8.92
CA MET A 116 -22.23 -1.47 -7.58
C MET A 116 -22.95 -2.81 -7.39
N THR A 117 -23.65 -3.33 -8.39
CA THR A 117 -24.23 -4.68 -8.35
C THR A 117 -23.15 -5.75 -8.23
N SER A 118 -22.08 -5.67 -9.03
CA SER A 118 -20.94 -6.58 -8.94
C SER A 118 -20.31 -6.59 -7.54
N LEU A 119 -20.18 -5.41 -6.92
CA LEU A 119 -19.70 -5.28 -5.53
C LEU A 119 -20.69 -5.89 -4.52
N ARG A 120 -22.00 -5.69 -4.68
CA ARG A 120 -23.03 -6.25 -3.78
C ARG A 120 -23.04 -7.78 -3.81
N GLU A 121 -22.81 -8.36 -4.98
CA GLU A 121 -22.77 -9.82 -5.18
C GLU A 121 -21.48 -10.46 -4.67
N ALA A 122 -20.46 -9.67 -4.30
CA ALA A 122 -19.26 -10.19 -3.69
C ALA A 122 -19.52 -10.52 -2.21
N ASP A 123 -19.39 -11.80 -1.84
CA ASP A 123 -19.69 -12.38 -0.51
C ASP A 123 -19.16 -11.59 0.71
N PHE A 124 -18.09 -10.81 0.50
CA PHE A 124 -17.34 -10.11 1.55
C PHE A 124 -17.62 -8.61 1.61
N PHE A 125 -18.07 -8.02 0.50
CA PHE A 125 -18.46 -6.61 0.45
C PHE A 125 -19.93 -6.46 0.88
N GLN A 126 -20.78 -7.43 0.52
CA GLN A 126 -22.21 -7.52 0.84
C GLN A 126 -23.01 -6.25 0.49
N THR A 127 -24.33 -6.31 0.65
CA THR A 127 -25.22 -5.17 0.41
C THR A 127 -24.84 -3.95 1.25
N GLU A 128 -24.37 -4.17 2.48
CA GLU A 128 -24.01 -3.11 3.42
C GLU A 128 -22.71 -2.39 3.00
N GLY A 129 -21.65 -3.10 2.64
CA GLY A 129 -20.40 -2.47 2.19
C GLY A 129 -20.58 -1.70 0.89
N ALA A 130 -21.38 -2.23 -0.04
CA ALA A 130 -21.73 -1.52 -1.27
C ALA A 130 -22.53 -0.24 -1.01
N LYS A 131 -23.49 -0.28 -0.08
CA LYS A 131 -24.23 0.91 0.35
C LYS A 131 -23.28 1.94 0.98
N LEU A 132 -22.43 1.51 1.92
CA LEU A 132 -21.44 2.38 2.57
C LEU A 132 -20.46 2.99 1.58
N PHE A 133 -20.01 2.24 0.57
CA PHE A 133 -19.11 2.74 -0.48
C PHE A 133 -19.76 3.87 -1.29
N GLN A 134 -21.03 3.72 -1.62
CA GLN A 134 -21.79 4.74 -2.33
C GLN A 134 -22.04 5.98 -1.47
N GLU A 135 -22.45 5.79 -0.21
CA GLU A 135 -22.77 6.88 0.73
C GLU A 135 -21.52 7.66 1.16
N SER A 136 -20.38 6.99 1.30
CA SER A 136 -19.11 7.63 1.68
C SER A 136 -18.45 8.38 0.53
N GLY A 137 -18.90 8.21 -0.71
CA GLY A 137 -18.30 8.85 -1.88
C GLY A 137 -16.86 8.43 -2.16
N VAL A 138 -16.41 7.28 -1.64
CA VAL A 138 -15.02 6.80 -1.80
C VAL A 138 -14.64 6.66 -3.27
N TYR A 139 -15.60 6.34 -4.14
CA TYR A 139 -15.38 6.30 -5.61
C TYR A 139 -14.88 7.64 -6.17
N SER A 140 -15.26 8.78 -5.58
CA SER A 140 -14.82 10.11 -6.05
C SER A 140 -13.33 10.36 -5.81
N LEU A 141 -12.74 9.68 -4.82
CA LEU A 141 -11.34 9.83 -4.47
C LEU A 141 -10.39 9.12 -5.44
N VAL A 142 -10.89 8.10 -6.13
CA VAL A 142 -10.16 7.36 -7.18
C VAL A 142 -10.13 8.16 -8.50
N SER A 143 -10.99 9.17 -8.64
CA SER A 143 -11.05 10.06 -9.81
C SER A 143 -10.18 11.32 -9.72
N ALA A 144 -9.65 11.62 -8.53
CA ALA A 144 -8.80 12.79 -8.33
C ALA A 144 -7.39 12.50 -8.87
N THR A 145 -6.82 13.49 -9.59
CA THR A 145 -5.43 13.51 -10.06
C THR A 145 -4.44 13.03 -8.99
N THR A 146 -3.33 12.41 -9.42
CA THR A 146 -2.30 11.86 -8.52
C THR A 146 -1.99 12.84 -7.39
N PRO A 147 -2.20 12.45 -6.11
CA PRO A 147 -2.28 13.41 -5.00
C PRO A 147 -0.93 13.98 -4.56
N PHE A 148 0.14 13.83 -5.34
CA PHE A 148 1.48 14.22 -4.94
C PHE A 148 2.27 14.77 -6.12
N ASP A 149 2.97 15.88 -5.90
CA ASP A 149 4.12 16.28 -6.69
C ASP A 149 5.35 15.62 -6.09
N PHE A 150 5.80 14.53 -6.70
CA PHE A 150 6.95 13.81 -6.20
C PHE A 150 8.20 14.48 -6.77
N SER A 151 9.11 14.91 -5.89
CA SER A 151 10.36 15.54 -6.28
C SER A 151 11.50 14.70 -5.72
N MET A 152 12.24 14.04 -6.60
CA MET A 152 13.43 13.30 -6.19
C MET A 152 14.56 14.26 -5.83
N LYS A 153 15.58 13.75 -5.11
CA LYS A 153 16.83 14.49 -4.94
C LYS A 153 17.31 14.91 -6.34
N PHE A 154 17.75 16.15 -6.47
CA PHE A 154 18.17 16.77 -7.74
C PHE A 154 17.04 17.26 -8.67
N GLY A 155 15.78 17.37 -8.21
CA GLY A 155 14.71 18.02 -8.98
C GLY A 155 14.25 17.21 -10.20
N VAL A 156 14.53 15.90 -10.21
CA VAL A 156 14.08 15.00 -11.26
C VAL A 156 12.60 14.69 -11.06
N ILE A 157 11.81 14.89 -12.12
CA ILE A 157 10.42 14.45 -12.17
C ILE A 157 10.44 12.91 -12.15
N PRO A 158 9.84 12.29 -11.12
CA PRO A 158 9.73 10.86 -11.02
C PRO A 158 8.85 10.36 -12.15
N MET A 159 9.28 9.26 -12.74
CA MET A 159 8.44 8.57 -13.69
C MET A 159 7.82 7.38 -13.01
N PHE A 160 6.49 7.30 -13.13
CA PHE A 160 5.69 6.22 -12.59
C PHE A 160 5.51 5.15 -13.66
N HIS A 161 5.69 3.89 -13.25
CA HIS A 161 5.30 2.75 -14.05
C HIS A 161 4.16 2.01 -13.36
N ASP A 162 3.09 1.80 -14.12
CA ASP A 162 1.90 1.05 -13.73
C ASP A 162 1.35 1.47 -12.35
N PRO A 163 0.97 2.74 -12.13
CA PRO A 163 0.34 3.16 -10.88
C PRO A 163 -0.94 2.34 -10.65
N LYS A 164 -1.11 1.82 -9.44
CA LYS A 164 -2.29 1.05 -9.04
C LYS A 164 -3.00 1.72 -7.89
N TYR A 165 -4.31 1.83 -8.01
CA TYR A 165 -5.24 2.17 -6.96
C TYR A 165 -5.82 0.90 -6.34
N VAL A 166 -5.98 0.93 -5.03
CA VAL A 166 -6.57 -0.14 -4.24
C VAL A 166 -7.58 0.48 -3.30
N ILE A 167 -8.84 0.06 -3.43
CA ILE A 167 -9.87 0.34 -2.43
C ILE A 167 -9.87 -0.81 -1.44
N LEU A 168 -9.47 -0.53 -0.20
CA LEU A 168 -9.39 -1.48 0.89
C LEU A 168 -10.62 -1.31 1.80
N TYR A 169 -11.42 -2.37 1.94
CA TYR A 169 -12.54 -2.40 2.87
C TYR A 169 -12.19 -3.21 4.11
N HIS A 170 -12.28 -2.59 5.27
CA HIS A 170 -12.03 -3.21 6.58
C HIS A 170 -13.32 -3.87 7.07
N GLU A 171 -13.44 -5.19 6.96
CA GLU A 171 -14.66 -5.92 7.32
C GLU A 171 -14.98 -5.77 8.83
N ASP A 172 -13.94 -5.63 9.66
CA ASP A 172 -14.02 -5.51 11.12
C ASP A 172 -14.48 -4.12 11.58
N THR A 173 -14.02 -3.04 10.92
CA THR A 173 -14.37 -1.66 11.29
C THR A 173 -15.43 -1.01 10.38
N LYS A 174 -15.80 -1.68 9.29
CA LYS A 174 -16.72 -1.16 8.25
C LYS A 174 -16.25 0.16 7.64
N GLN A 175 -14.94 0.34 7.51
CA GLN A 175 -14.32 1.54 6.97
C GLN A 175 -13.58 1.28 5.66
N PHE A 176 -13.41 2.31 4.85
CA PHE A 176 -12.63 2.25 3.63
C PHE A 176 -11.26 2.88 3.81
N GLN A 177 -10.25 2.36 3.13
CA GLN A 177 -8.98 3.04 2.93
C GLN A 177 -8.65 3.03 1.44
N ILE A 178 -7.94 4.06 1.01
CA ILE A 178 -7.41 4.13 -0.34
C ILE A 178 -5.92 3.97 -0.24
N LEU A 179 -5.42 2.95 -0.92
CA LEU A 179 -4.02 2.79 -1.19
C LEU A 179 -3.79 3.14 -2.66
N TRP A 180 -2.69 3.83 -2.94
CA TRP A 180 -2.08 3.70 -4.25
C TRP A 180 -0.61 3.49 -4.13
N GLY A 181 -0.06 2.88 -5.16
CA GLY A 181 1.35 2.68 -5.27
C GLY A 181 1.81 2.68 -6.70
N ALA A 182 3.08 2.99 -6.88
CA ALA A 182 3.72 3.00 -8.18
C ALA A 182 5.18 2.60 -8.04
N TRP A 183 5.68 1.97 -9.08
CA TRP A 183 7.11 1.76 -9.25
C TRP A 183 7.74 3.04 -9.80
N ILE A 184 8.84 3.46 -9.19
CA ILE A 184 9.60 4.66 -9.59
C ILE A 184 11.05 4.30 -9.86
N ASN A 185 11.65 5.10 -10.74
CA ASN A 185 13.07 5.09 -11.00
C ASN A 185 13.70 6.38 -10.49
N ASP A 186 14.90 6.29 -9.92
CA ASP A 186 15.69 7.43 -9.46
C ASP A 186 16.36 8.21 -10.60
N LYS A 187 16.29 7.69 -11.83
CA LYS A 187 16.82 8.32 -13.04
C LYS A 187 15.71 8.84 -13.94
N ALA A 188 15.98 9.99 -14.56
CA ALA A 188 15.17 10.61 -15.60
C ALA A 188 15.31 9.88 -16.97
N GLU A 189 15.17 8.56 -17.00
CA GLU A 189 15.29 7.75 -18.23
C GLU A 189 13.90 7.30 -18.70
N PRO A 190 13.46 7.55 -19.95
CA PRO A 190 12.13 7.21 -20.47
C PRO A 190 11.59 5.85 -20.00
N VAL A 191 10.30 5.76 -19.61
CA VAL A 191 9.65 4.51 -19.12
C VAL A 191 9.97 3.29 -19.99
N PRO A 192 9.95 3.36 -21.34
CA PRO A 192 10.25 2.21 -22.20
C PRO A 192 11.72 1.74 -22.15
N ALA A 193 12.64 2.61 -21.72
CA ALA A 193 14.07 2.32 -21.61
C ALA A 193 14.45 1.69 -20.25
N ASN A 194 13.59 1.86 -19.24
CA ASN A 194 13.83 1.32 -17.90
C ASN A 194 13.49 -0.17 -17.84
N LYS A 195 14.53 -1.00 -17.83
CA LYS A 195 14.39 -2.45 -17.57
C LYS A 195 14.22 -2.77 -16.09
N ARG A 196 14.49 -1.82 -15.19
CA ARG A 196 14.45 -2.00 -13.74
C ARG A 196 13.77 -0.81 -13.08
N TRP A 197 12.88 -1.11 -12.14
CA TRP A 197 12.18 -0.12 -11.33
C TRP A 197 12.62 -0.26 -9.87
N PRO A 198 13.61 0.52 -9.43
CA PRO A 198 14.34 0.27 -8.20
C PRO A 198 13.57 0.55 -6.91
N PHE A 199 12.45 1.28 -6.95
CA PHE A 199 11.69 1.58 -5.73
C PHE A 199 10.18 1.48 -5.98
N PHE A 200 9.48 0.94 -5.00
CA PHE A 200 8.02 1.02 -4.92
C PHE A 200 7.67 2.05 -3.87
N VAL A 201 6.84 3.00 -4.24
CA VAL A 201 6.27 4.00 -3.33
C VAL A 201 4.79 3.71 -3.19
N TRP A 202 4.28 3.89 -1.99
CA TRP A 202 2.84 3.78 -1.73
C TRP A 202 2.38 4.90 -0.80
N TYR A 203 1.08 5.12 -0.86
CA TYR A 203 0.34 5.87 0.13
C TYR A 203 -0.84 5.04 0.63
N VAL A 204 -1.23 5.30 1.87
CA VAL A 204 -2.44 4.75 2.49
C VAL A 204 -3.17 5.90 3.17
N SER A 205 -4.45 6.07 2.84
CA SER A 205 -5.30 7.03 3.54
C SER A 205 -5.56 6.57 4.98
N GLN A 206 -5.86 7.51 5.88
CA GLN A 206 -6.58 7.14 7.10
C GLN A 206 -7.92 6.44 6.78
N PRO A 207 -8.48 5.65 7.71
CA PRO A 207 -9.80 5.06 7.52
C PRO A 207 -10.86 6.14 7.26
N LEU A 208 -11.60 5.95 6.17
CA LEU A 208 -12.67 6.79 5.69
C LEU A 208 -13.98 6.26 6.29
N GLY A 209 -14.64 7.11 7.07
CA GLY A 209 -15.99 6.85 7.57
C GLY A 209 -17.07 7.18 6.52
N MET A 210 -18.33 7.15 6.95
CA MET A 210 -19.49 7.47 6.09
C MET A 210 -19.46 8.89 5.53
N LYS A 211 -18.76 9.81 6.18
CA LYS A 211 -18.48 11.15 5.66
C LYS A 211 -16.97 11.35 5.72
N PRO A 212 -16.27 11.38 4.57
CA PRO A 212 -14.85 11.70 4.56
C PRO A 212 -14.64 13.07 5.20
N PRO A 213 -13.60 13.24 6.04
CA PRO A 213 -13.24 14.55 6.53
C PRO A 213 -12.86 15.48 5.36
N ALA A 214 -12.99 16.80 5.56
CA ALA A 214 -12.61 17.81 4.57
C ALA A 214 -11.14 17.68 4.13
N GLU A 215 -10.29 17.18 5.03
CA GLU A 215 -8.89 16.86 4.78
C GLU A 215 -8.65 15.39 5.13
N ILE A 216 -8.10 14.63 4.18
CA ILE A 216 -7.70 13.25 4.40
C ILE A 216 -6.19 13.22 4.67
N SER A 217 -5.81 12.64 5.80
CA SER A 217 -4.41 12.38 6.12
C SER A 217 -3.93 11.11 5.41
N PHE A 218 -2.68 11.13 4.96
CA PHE A 218 -2.03 10.00 4.29
C PHE A 218 -0.73 9.65 4.98
N SER A 219 -0.51 8.35 5.10
CA SER A 219 0.80 7.79 5.43
C SER A 219 1.43 7.31 4.14
N TYR A 220 2.68 7.68 3.89
CA TYR A 220 3.43 7.18 2.75
C TYR A 220 4.57 6.28 3.19
N GLY A 221 5.00 5.40 2.29
CA GLY A 221 6.17 4.57 2.48
C GLY A 221 6.85 4.24 1.16
N ALA A 222 8.04 3.67 1.26
CA ALA A 222 8.73 3.13 0.11
C ALA A 222 9.60 1.93 0.48
N ILE A 223 9.73 1.01 -0.48
CA ILE A 223 10.63 -0.12 -0.41
C ILE A 223 11.51 -0.14 -1.65
N ARG A 224 12.73 -0.67 -1.49
CA ARG A 224 13.62 -0.93 -2.60
C ARG A 224 13.23 -2.23 -3.28
N ASN A 225 13.18 -2.20 -4.62
CA ASN A 225 13.04 -3.38 -5.44
C ASN A 225 14.36 -4.15 -5.48
N THR A 226 14.51 -5.13 -4.60
CA THR A 226 15.72 -5.97 -4.56
C THR A 226 15.65 -7.19 -5.48
N LYS A 227 14.46 -7.52 -6.00
CA LYS A 227 14.18 -8.77 -6.73
C LYS A 227 13.74 -8.57 -8.18
N ASP A 228 13.92 -7.37 -8.75
CA ASP A 228 13.34 -6.99 -10.06
C ASP A 228 11.82 -7.31 -10.12
N SER A 229 11.13 -7.19 -8.97
CA SER A 229 9.70 -7.44 -8.84
C SER A 229 8.93 -6.43 -9.69
N VAL A 230 8.14 -6.92 -10.63
CA VAL A 230 7.08 -6.12 -11.27
C VAL A 230 5.88 -6.13 -10.32
N MET A 231 4.95 -5.17 -10.40
CA MET A 231 3.72 -5.15 -9.59
C MET A 231 2.73 -6.28 -9.97
N LYS A 232 3.22 -7.51 -10.16
CA LYS A 232 2.42 -8.62 -10.63
C LYS A 232 1.44 -9.15 -9.57
N ASN A 233 1.62 -8.83 -8.29
CA ASN A 233 0.67 -9.17 -7.24
C ASN A 233 0.51 -8.02 -6.24
N ILE A 234 -0.41 -7.09 -6.52
CA ILE A 234 -0.83 -6.06 -5.56
C ILE A 234 -1.26 -6.68 -4.21
N GLU A 235 -1.82 -7.89 -4.25
CA GLU A 235 -2.19 -8.67 -3.06
C GLU A 235 -1.00 -8.99 -2.16
N VAL A 236 0.16 -9.34 -2.73
CA VAL A 236 1.38 -9.65 -1.95
C VAL A 236 1.88 -8.39 -1.26
N VAL A 237 1.90 -7.28 -1.99
CA VAL A 237 2.29 -5.98 -1.45
C VAL A 237 1.35 -5.56 -0.32
N CYS A 238 0.04 -5.66 -0.53
CA CYS A 238 -0.94 -5.35 0.52
C CYS A 238 -0.83 -6.30 1.72
N ALA A 239 -0.54 -7.59 1.51
CA ALA A 239 -0.36 -8.56 2.59
C ALA A 239 0.91 -8.34 3.42
N GLU A 240 1.94 -7.72 2.84
CA GLU A 240 3.13 -7.31 3.60
C GLU A 240 2.89 -6.00 4.40
N MET A 241 1.89 -5.21 4.00
CA MET A 241 1.61 -3.89 4.58
C MET A 241 0.56 -3.88 5.71
N PHE A 242 -0.37 -4.85 5.73
CA PHE A 242 -1.52 -4.90 6.65
C PHE A 242 -1.61 -6.26 7.36
#